data_AF-X0WBC1-F1
#
_entry.id   AF-X0WBC1-F1
#
_cell.length_a   1.000
_cell.length_b   1.000
_cell.length_c   1.000
_cell.angle_alpha   90.00
_cell.angle_beta   90.00
_cell.angle_gamma   90.00
#
_symmetry.space_group_name_H-M   'P 1'
#
loop_
_entity.id
_entity.type
_entity.pdbx_description
1 polymer ?
#
loop_
_entity_poly.entity_id
_entity_poly.type
_entity_poly.pdbx_seq_one_letter_code
_entity_poly.pdbx_strand_id
1 'polypeptide(L)'
;MSTVEHILAHDQQLIAIIVAQAHNPPSTEFVTSSDLNLQVGFIKYPAGGDIQPHVHRPLERHITGTGEVLLVCSGRMEVSLYDDDRRLVAQRVLSEGDLLVLVSGGARVQDVGRYRAVRG
;
A
#
# COMPACT_ATOMS: atom_id res chain seq x y z
N MET A 1 11.79 -3.45 14.83
CA MET A 1 11.33 -2.29 14.02
C MET A 1 10.14 -2.77 13.21
N SER A 2 9.04 -2.00 13.17
CA SER A 2 7.86 -2.40 12.39
C SER A 2 8.19 -2.35 10.90
N THR A 3 7.84 -3.39 10.15
CA THR A 3 8.01 -3.46 8.69
C THR A 3 6.78 -2.93 7.94
N VAL A 4 5.72 -2.57 8.68
CA VAL A 4 4.52 -1.89 8.19
C VAL A 4 4.37 -0.58 8.94
N GLU A 5 4.19 0.52 8.20
CA GLU A 5 3.96 1.86 8.74
C GLU A 5 2.59 2.37 8.26
N HIS A 6 1.77 2.86 9.19
CA HIS A 6 0.52 3.54 8.89
C HIS A 6 0.73 5.05 9.01
N ILE A 7 0.46 5.77 7.93
CA ILE A 7 0.55 7.23 7.87
C ILE A 7 -0.84 7.80 8.13
N LEU A 8 -0.99 8.49 9.25
CA LEU A 8 -2.23 9.12 9.68
C LEU A 8 -2.13 10.64 9.57
N ALA A 9 -3.20 11.29 9.14
CA ALA A 9 -3.36 12.73 9.25
C ALA A 9 -3.69 13.14 10.71
N HIS A 10 -3.76 14.45 10.96
CA HIS A 10 -4.00 15.00 12.30
C HIS A 10 -5.32 14.53 12.92
N ASP A 11 -6.34 14.32 12.09
CA ASP A 11 -7.68 13.86 12.46
C ASP A 11 -7.81 12.33 12.53
N GLN A 12 -6.69 11.60 12.45
CA GLN A 12 -6.62 10.14 12.41
C GLN A 12 -7.13 9.50 11.09
N GLN A 13 -7.36 10.28 10.04
CA GLN A 13 -7.60 9.74 8.71
C GLN A 13 -6.37 8.95 8.23
N LEU A 14 -6.59 7.72 7.75
CA LEU A 14 -5.53 6.90 7.15
C LEU A 14 -5.20 7.39 5.74
N ILE A 15 -4.02 7.95 5.56
CA ILE A 15 -3.53 8.46 4.28
C ILE A 15 -2.86 7.35 3.48
N ALA A 16 -1.94 6.63 4.10
CA ALA A 16 -1.20 5.58 3.41
C ALA A 16 -0.71 4.48 4.35
N ILE A 17 -0.39 3.33 3.77
CA ILE A 17 0.31 2.23 4.40
C ILE A 17 1.60 2.00 3.61
N ILE A 18 2.74 2.00 4.28
CA ILE A 18 4.04 1.67 3.68
C ILE A 18 4.45 0.31 4.21
N VAL A 19 4.77 -0.60 3.30
CA VAL A 19 5.28 -1.94 3.65
C VAL A 19 6.68 -2.09 3.11
N ALA A 20 7.62 -2.32 4.01
CA ALA A 20 9.02 -2.54 3.66
C ALA A 20 9.18 -3.88 2.93
N GLN A 21 10.14 -3.97 2.00
CA GLN A 21 10.53 -5.22 1.33
C GLN A 21 10.73 -6.40 2.30
N ALA A 22 11.29 -6.12 3.49
CA ALA A 22 11.60 -7.12 4.50
C ALA A 22 10.37 -7.66 5.25
N HIS A 23 9.16 -7.13 5.00
CA HIS A 23 7.94 -7.65 5.59
C HIS A 23 7.65 -9.06 5.06
N ASN A 24 7.70 -10.05 5.96
CA ASN A 24 7.50 -11.45 5.64
C ASN A 24 6.73 -12.12 6.80
N PRO A 25 5.39 -12.02 6.81
CA PRO A 25 4.60 -12.58 7.89
C PRO A 25 4.67 -14.12 7.89
N PRO A 26 4.47 -14.76 9.06
CA PRO A 26 4.54 -16.22 9.18
C PRO A 26 3.36 -16.93 8.49
N SER A 27 2.24 -16.22 8.28
CA SER A 27 1.01 -16.70 7.64
C SER A 27 0.48 -15.65 6.68
N THR A 28 -0.60 -15.97 5.96
CA THR A 28 -1.36 -14.97 5.19
C THR A 28 -1.77 -13.82 6.10
N GLU A 29 -1.47 -12.59 5.68
CA GLU A 29 -1.77 -11.36 6.41
C GLU A 29 -2.18 -10.27 5.42
N PHE A 30 -3.28 -9.57 5.70
CA PHE A 30 -3.66 -8.38 4.96
C PHE A 30 -3.23 -7.15 5.73
N VAL A 31 -2.51 -6.24 5.06
CA VAL A 31 -2.09 -4.96 5.65
C VAL A 31 -3.19 -3.90 5.55
N THR A 32 -4.14 -4.10 4.65
CA THR A 32 -5.34 -3.28 4.49
C THR A 32 -6.54 -3.90 5.20
N SER A 33 -7.41 -3.08 5.79
CA SER A 33 -8.70 -3.54 6.29
C SER A 33 -9.68 -3.86 5.15
N SER A 34 -10.67 -4.71 5.44
CA SER A 34 -11.59 -5.24 4.41
C SER A 34 -12.62 -4.24 3.88
N ASP A 35 -12.78 -3.10 4.56
CA ASP A 35 -13.64 -1.99 4.19
C ASP A 35 -13.00 -1.07 3.14
N LEU A 36 -11.67 -1.06 3.00
CA LEU A 36 -10.98 -0.30 1.95
C LEU A 36 -11.34 -0.82 0.55
N ASN A 37 -11.28 0.08 -0.44
CA ASN A 37 -11.61 -0.22 -1.84
C ASN A 37 -10.53 -1.04 -2.57
N LEU A 38 -9.30 -1.07 -2.04
CA LEU A 38 -8.21 -1.94 -2.47
C LEU A 38 -7.72 -2.76 -1.28
N GLN A 39 -7.56 -4.07 -1.51
CA GLN A 39 -6.97 -4.97 -0.53
C GLN A 39 -5.56 -5.37 -0.94
N VAL A 40 -4.62 -5.21 -0.01
CA VAL A 40 -3.23 -5.62 -0.16
C VAL A 40 -2.89 -6.58 0.97
N GLY A 41 -2.37 -7.73 0.60
CA GLY A 41 -1.99 -8.76 1.55
C GLY A 41 -0.86 -9.64 1.04
N PHE A 42 -0.14 -10.20 2.00
CA PHE A 42 0.89 -11.19 1.81
C PHE A 42 0.23 -12.54 1.96
N ILE A 43 0.19 -13.31 0.87
CA ILE A 43 -0.48 -14.60 0.85
C ILE A 43 0.58 -15.70 1.01
N LYS A 44 0.43 -16.55 2.03
CA LYS A 44 1.40 -17.59 2.36
C LYS A 44 0.71 -18.93 2.59
N TYR A 45 0.89 -19.83 1.64
CA TYR A 45 0.40 -21.20 1.72
C TYR A 45 1.53 -22.16 2.09
N PRO A 46 1.21 -23.27 2.79
CA PRO A 46 2.18 -24.33 3.01
C PRO A 46 2.65 -24.89 1.66
N ALA A 47 3.90 -25.36 1.62
CA ALA A 47 4.46 -26.00 0.44
C ALA A 47 3.61 -27.21 0.04
N GLY A 48 3.23 -27.29 -1.24
CA GLY A 48 2.32 -28.30 -1.76
C GLY A 48 0.83 -28.04 -1.49
N GLY A 49 0.49 -26.90 -0.87
CA GLY A 49 -0.89 -26.44 -0.74
C GLY A 49 -1.46 -25.98 -2.08
N ASP A 50 -2.77 -26.18 -2.26
CA ASP A 50 -3.51 -25.79 -3.46
C ASP A 50 -4.57 -24.73 -3.12
N ILE A 51 -4.62 -23.65 -3.90
CA ILE A 51 -5.69 -22.65 -3.82
C ILE A 51 -6.82 -23.14 -4.70
N GLN A 52 -7.90 -23.60 -4.09
CA GLN A 52 -9.06 -24.03 -4.84
C GLN A 52 -9.56 -22.91 -5.78
N PRO A 53 -9.91 -23.25 -7.04
CA PRO A 53 -10.50 -22.29 -7.95
C PRO A 53 -11.69 -21.59 -7.31
N HIS A 54 -11.68 -20.26 -7.32
CA HIS A 54 -12.75 -19.45 -6.75
C HIS A 54 -13.04 -18.25 -7.64
N VAL A 55 -14.26 -17.75 -7.52
CA VAL A 55 -14.70 -16.52 -8.17
C VAL A 55 -15.06 -15.50 -7.10
N HIS A 56 -14.77 -14.23 -7.37
CA HIS A 56 -15.22 -13.16 -6.50
C HIS A 56 -16.74 -13.05 -6.60
N ARG A 57 -17.41 -13.05 -5.43
CA ARG A 57 -18.86 -12.86 -5.37
C ARG A 57 -19.18 -11.42 -5.78
N PRO A 58 -20.21 -11.19 -6.61
CA PRO A 58 -20.70 -9.84 -6.86
C PRO A 58 -21.06 -9.18 -5.52
N LEU A 59 -20.48 -8.01 -5.28
CA LEU A 59 -20.75 -7.20 -4.11
C LEU A 59 -20.93 -5.75 -4.56
N GLU A 60 -22.08 -5.17 -4.26
CA GLU A 60 -22.30 -3.75 -4.46
C GLU A 60 -21.56 -2.97 -3.38
N ARG A 61 -20.70 -2.03 -3.79
CA ARG A 61 -19.97 -1.13 -2.88
C ARG A 61 -20.14 0.31 -3.38
N HIS A 62 -20.42 1.21 -2.44
CA HIS A 62 -20.28 2.64 -2.70
C HIS A 62 -18.84 3.03 -2.38
N ILE A 63 -18.08 3.43 -3.40
CA ILE A 63 -16.66 3.79 -3.26
C ILE A 63 -16.53 5.30 -3.44
N THR A 64 -15.89 5.94 -2.46
CA THR A 64 -15.49 7.35 -2.57
C THR A 64 -13.99 7.41 -2.79
N GLY A 65 -13.58 8.12 -3.84
CA GLY A 65 -12.17 8.26 -4.22
C GLY A 65 -11.60 7.01 -4.88
N THR A 66 -10.27 7.01 -5.06
CA THR A 66 -9.52 5.94 -5.70
C THR A 66 -8.31 5.64 -4.83
N GLY A 67 -8.20 4.39 -4.36
CA GLY A 67 -6.96 3.92 -3.75
C GLY A 67 -5.91 3.69 -4.84
N GLU A 68 -4.65 3.65 -4.44
CA GLU A 68 -3.54 3.37 -5.36
C GLU A 68 -2.50 2.48 -4.67
N VAL A 69 -1.93 1.54 -5.40
CA VAL A 69 -0.78 0.76 -4.93
C VAL A 69 0.43 1.04 -5.82
N LEU A 70 1.56 1.38 -5.21
CA LEU A 70 2.86 1.44 -5.88
C LEU A 70 3.78 0.35 -5.34
N LEU A 71 4.33 -0.46 -6.24
CA LEU A 71 5.45 -1.36 -5.94
C LEU A 71 6.71 -0.81 -6.61
N VAL A 72 7.74 -0.50 -5.82
CA VAL A 72 9.04 -0.09 -6.37
C VAL A 72 9.77 -1.32 -6.91
N CYS A 73 9.90 -1.43 -8.22
CA CYS A 73 10.58 -2.57 -8.86
C CYS A 73 12.09 -2.41 -8.92
N SER A 74 12.61 -1.19 -8.93
CA SER A 74 14.04 -0.88 -8.88
C SER A 74 14.28 0.58 -8.53
N GLY A 75 15.46 0.91 -7.99
CA GLY A 75 15.86 2.29 -7.70
C GLY A 75 15.23 2.84 -6.41
N ARG A 76 15.15 4.17 -6.29
CA ARG A 76 14.59 4.86 -5.12
C ARG A 76 13.71 6.04 -5.52
N MET A 77 12.59 6.19 -4.84
CA MET A 77 11.68 7.32 -5.01
C MET A 77 11.37 7.98 -3.67
N GLU A 78 11.21 9.29 -3.66
CA GLU A 78 10.67 10.03 -2.53
C GLU A 78 9.18 10.27 -2.76
N VAL A 79 8.38 10.01 -1.73
CA VAL A 79 6.93 10.25 -1.73
C VAL A 79 6.60 11.29 -0.68
N SER A 80 5.91 12.34 -1.09
CA SER A 80 5.27 13.31 -0.21
C SER A 80 3.78 13.00 -0.17
N LEU A 81 3.23 12.75 1.01
CA LEU A 81 1.84 12.35 1.24
C LEU A 81 1.04 13.53 1.78
N TYR A 82 -0.17 13.70 1.28
CA TYR A 82 -1.03 14.84 1.58
C TYR A 82 -2.41 14.39 2.05
N ASP A 83 -3.06 15.18 2.90
CA ASP A 83 -4.48 15.04 3.24
C ASP A 83 -5.39 15.58 2.12
N ASP A 84 -6.71 15.49 2.31
CA ASP A 84 -7.71 15.95 1.33
C ASP A 84 -7.68 17.47 1.10
N ASP A 85 -7.16 18.24 2.06
CA ASP A 85 -6.94 19.69 1.97
C ASP A 85 -5.57 20.03 1.35
N ARG A 86 -4.85 19.03 0.83
CA ARG A 86 -3.50 19.13 0.23
C ARG A 86 -2.42 19.60 1.21
N ARG A 87 -2.61 19.44 2.52
CA ARG A 87 -1.57 19.70 3.51
C ARG A 87 -0.63 18.50 3.58
N LEU A 88 0.67 18.78 3.67
CA LEU A 88 1.69 17.75 3.78
C LEU A 88 1.53 16.99 5.11
N VAL A 89 1.38 15.67 5.04
CA VAL A 89 1.25 14.77 6.19
C VAL A 89 2.58 14.09 6.49
N ALA A 90 3.25 13.56 5.47
CA ALA A 90 4.52 12.86 5.65
C ALA A 90 5.36 12.86 4.37
N GLN A 91 6.67 12.64 4.54
CA GLN A 91 7.59 12.37 3.44
C GLN A 91 8.40 11.12 3.75
N ARG A 92 8.54 10.22 2.77
CA ARG A 92 9.24 8.94 2.91
C ARG A 92 10.05 8.65 1.65
N VAL A 93 11.19 7.99 1.80
CA VAL A 93 11.95 7.42 0.67
C VAL A 93 11.64 5.94 0.63
N LEU A 94 11.17 5.48 -0.53
CA LEU A 94 10.90 4.08 -0.81
C LEU A 94 12.00 3.52 -1.72
N SER A 95 12.45 2.32 -1.39
CA SER A 95 13.48 1.59 -2.12
C SER A 95 12.88 0.38 -2.84
N GLU A 96 13.68 -0.26 -3.68
CA GLU A 96 13.31 -1.50 -4.35
C GLU A 96 12.67 -2.53 -3.40
N GLY A 97 11.50 -3.03 -3.80
CA GLY A 97 10.71 -3.99 -3.05
C GLY A 97 9.73 -3.38 -2.04
N ASP A 98 9.83 -2.08 -1.74
CA ASP A 98 8.86 -1.42 -0.88
C ASP A 98 7.52 -1.20 -1.60
N LEU A 99 6.43 -1.26 -0.83
CA LEU A 99 5.07 -1.01 -1.25
C LEU A 99 4.55 0.28 -0.60
N LEU A 100 3.85 1.09 -1.39
CA LEU A 100 2.97 2.15 -0.90
C LEU A 100 1.53 1.77 -1.24
N VAL A 101 0.65 1.76 -0.25
CA VAL A 101 -0.80 1.72 -0.44
C VAL A 101 -1.33 3.09 -0.06
N LEU A 102 -1.71 3.89 -1.04
CA LEU A 102 -2.37 5.18 -0.84
C LEU A 102 -3.87 4.94 -0.65
N VAL A 103 -4.39 5.31 0.52
CA VAL A 103 -5.75 5.04 0.96
C VAL A 103 -6.66 6.25 0.75
N SER A 104 -6.16 7.44 1.08
CA SER A 104 -6.89 8.71 0.91
C SER A 104 -5.91 9.86 0.63
N GLY A 105 -6.44 11.07 0.41
CA GLY A 105 -5.62 12.22 0.08
C GLY A 105 -4.88 12.08 -1.25
N GLY A 106 -3.59 12.41 -1.26
CA GLY A 106 -2.78 12.37 -2.48
C GLY A 106 -1.30 12.18 -2.23
N ALA A 107 -0.56 11.88 -3.30
CA ALA A 107 0.89 11.75 -3.25
C ALA A 107 1.57 12.52 -4.37
N ARG A 108 2.73 13.11 -4.07
CA ARG A 108 3.73 13.54 -5.06
C ARG A 108 4.88 12.55 -5.02
N VAL A 109 5.25 12.01 -6.18
CA VAL A 109 6.42 11.13 -6.33
C VAL A 109 7.55 11.89 -6.99
N GLN A 110 8.75 11.78 -6.44
CA GLN A 110 9.97 12.34 -6.99
C GLN A 110 11.03 11.26 -7.17
N ASP A 111 11.66 11.24 -8.34
CA ASP A 111 12.82 10.38 -8.55
C ASP A 111 14.02 10.88 -7.74
N VAL A 112 14.61 9.99 -6.95
CA VAL A 112 15.84 10.23 -6.18
C VAL A 112 16.89 9.13 -6.44
N GLY A 113 16.65 8.25 -7.40
CA GLY A 113 17.50 7.08 -7.63
C GLY A 113 17.20 6.28 -8.89
N ARG A 114 16.70 6.93 -9.96
CA ARG A 114 16.26 6.30 -11.22
C ARG A 114 15.31 5.14 -10.99
N TYR A 115 14.17 5.42 -10.38
CA TYR A 115 13.24 4.35 -10.02
C TYR A 115 12.43 3.81 -11.21
N ARG A 116 11.97 2.57 -11.07
CA ARG A 116 10.88 1.96 -11.84
C ARG A 116 9.86 1.44 -10.83
N ALA A 117 8.58 1.74 -11.04
CA ALA A 117 7.51 1.23 -10.20
C ALA A 117 6.35 0.70 -11.05
N VAL A 118 5.58 -0.22 -10.48
CA VAL A 118 4.26 -0.62 -10.98
C VAL A 118 3.21 0.12 -10.15
N ARG A 119 2.20 0.68 -10.83
CA ARG A 119 1.06 1.36 -10.24
C ARG A 119 -0.21 0.59 -10.55
N GLY A 120 -1.03 0.34 -9.54
CA GLY A 120 -2.34 -0.32 -9.62
C GLY A 120 -3.43 0.47 -8.93
#